data_AF-A0A1X7U8R9-F1
#
_entry.id   AF-A0A1X7U8R9-F1
#
_cell.length_a   1.000
_cell.length_b   1.000
_cell.length_c   1.000
_cell.angle_alpha   90.00
_cell.angle_beta   90.00
_cell.angle_gamma   90.00
#
_symmetry.space_group_name_H-M   'P 1'
#
loop_
_entity.id
_entity.type
_entity.pdbx_description
1 polymer ?
#
loop_
_entity_poly.entity_id
_entity_poly.type
_entity_poly.pdbx_seq_one_letter_code
_entity_poly.pdbx_strand_id
1 'polypeptide(L)'
;MSAWNHYTTNKSQKRSIASTLNSERQEQIQRNRHYIKTVLHFLKFCSFQVIALKGHREVESAGNKGNFLELLNLVSEHDPVVNARLWDGPRNATFTSHNIQDELIHILANNVRLHICNKLREAGYYSIIVDKSRGLAKQKQMSFVEKYFDIND
;
A
#
# COMPACT_ATOMS: atom_id res chain seq x y z
N MET A 1 29.07 19.35 -34.71
CA MET A 1 29.73 19.66 -33.41
C MET A 1 28.99 19.09 -32.19
N SER A 2 27.65 19.05 -32.15
CA SER A 2 26.89 18.52 -30.98
C SER A 2 27.20 17.05 -30.62
N ALA A 3 27.17 16.12 -31.59
CA ALA A 3 27.41 14.69 -31.32
C ALA A 3 28.81 14.39 -30.77
N TRP A 4 29.83 15.14 -31.20
CA TRP A 4 31.20 15.02 -30.69
C TRP A 4 31.29 15.49 -29.24
N ASN A 5 30.62 16.59 -28.90
CA ASN A 5 30.56 17.09 -27.52
C ASN A 5 29.80 16.13 -26.58
N HIS A 6 28.75 15.46 -27.06
CA HIS A 6 28.07 14.40 -26.31
C HIS A 6 28.98 13.19 -26.07
N TYR A 7 29.72 12.75 -27.09
CA TYR A 7 30.66 11.64 -26.96
C TYR A 7 31.79 11.95 -25.96
N THR A 8 32.40 13.13 -26.05
CA THR A 8 33.50 13.52 -25.12
C THR A 8 33.01 13.64 -23.69
N THR A 9 31.80 14.17 -23.47
CA THR A 9 31.17 14.27 -22.14
C THR A 9 30.82 12.90 -21.56
N ASN A 10 30.25 12.00 -22.37
CA ASN A 10 29.94 10.64 -21.92
C ASN A 10 31.21 9.83 -21.61
N LYS A 11 32.27 10.03 -22.40
CA LYS A 11 33.58 9.40 -22.19
C LYS A 11 34.27 9.90 -20.92
N SER A 12 34.22 11.20 -20.64
CA SER A 12 34.81 11.78 -19.41
C SER A 12 34.04 11.37 -18.15
N GLN A 13 32.70 11.28 -18.23
CA GLN A 13 31.84 10.84 -17.13
C GLN A 13 31.74 9.31 -16.99
N LYS A 14 32.41 8.52 -17.85
CA LYS A 14 32.28 7.06 -17.95
C LYS A 14 30.82 6.58 -18.04
N ARG A 15 29.92 7.39 -18.61
CA ARG A 15 28.50 7.07 -18.80
C ARG A 15 28.31 6.38 -20.15
N SER A 16 28.00 5.09 -20.11
CA SER A 16 27.51 4.35 -21.27
C SER A 16 25.99 4.41 -21.35
N ILE A 17 25.42 4.25 -22.56
CA ILE A 17 23.97 4.12 -22.74
C ILE A 17 23.41 3.02 -21.82
N ALA A 18 24.13 1.90 -21.69
CA ALA A 18 23.75 0.82 -20.79
C ALA A 18 23.71 1.26 -19.32
N SER A 19 24.69 2.06 -18.86
CA SER A 19 24.69 2.59 -17.49
C SER A 19 23.55 3.56 -17.22
N THR A 20 23.21 4.42 -18.20
CA THR A 20 22.09 5.37 -18.10
C THR A 20 20.74 4.64 -18.07
N LEU A 21 20.53 3.68 -18.97
CA LEU A 21 19.31 2.86 -18.97
C LEU A 21 19.15 2.09 -17.66
N ASN A 22 20.25 1.55 -17.11
CA ASN A 22 20.20 0.88 -15.83
C ASN A 22 19.84 1.84 -14.69
N SER A 23 20.43 3.05 -14.64
CA SER A 23 20.09 4.02 -13.60
C SER A 23 18.63 4.47 -13.67
N GLU A 24 18.13 4.77 -14.87
CA GLU A 24 16.72 5.17 -15.06
C GLU A 24 15.75 4.07 -14.62
N ARG A 25 16.07 2.80 -14.95
CA ARG A 25 15.29 1.65 -14.48
C ARG A 25 15.28 1.55 -12.96
N GLN A 26 16.42 1.75 -12.30
CA GLN A 26 16.48 1.73 -10.84
C GLN A 26 15.66 2.86 -10.21
N GLU A 27 15.71 4.06 -10.78
CA GLU A 27 14.88 5.18 -10.34
C GLU A 27 13.39 4.89 -10.50
N GLN A 28 12.97 4.31 -11.63
CA GLN A 28 11.58 3.90 -11.83
C GLN A 28 11.14 2.86 -10.79
N ILE A 29 11.97 1.87 -10.49
CA ILE A 29 11.68 0.87 -9.44
C ILE A 29 11.51 1.55 -8.08
N GLN A 30 12.38 2.50 -7.74
CA GLN A 30 12.29 3.24 -6.48
C GLN A 30 11.01 4.06 -6.41
N ARG A 31 10.66 4.79 -7.48
CA ARG A 31 9.41 5.58 -7.56
C ARG A 31 8.17 4.68 -7.44
N ASN A 32 8.16 3.52 -8.11
CA ASN A 32 7.07 2.55 -8.02
C ASN A 32 6.91 2.01 -6.59
N ARG A 33 8.02 1.64 -5.94
CA ARG A 33 8.03 1.14 -4.57
C ARG A 33 7.58 2.20 -3.57
N HIS A 34 8.02 3.45 -3.77
CA HIS A 34 7.60 4.58 -2.96
C HIS A 34 6.08 4.77 -3.03
N TYR A 35 5.53 4.82 -4.25
CA TYR A 35 4.10 4.97 -4.45
C TYR A 35 3.27 3.86 -3.80
N ILE A 36 3.60 2.59 -4.06
CA ILE A 36 2.82 1.47 -3.51
C ILE A 36 2.94 1.40 -1.97
N LYS A 37 4.09 1.79 -1.41
CA LYS A 37 4.25 1.90 0.04
C LYS A 37 3.35 2.98 0.63
N THR A 38 3.23 4.14 -0.04
CA THR A 38 2.32 5.22 0.35
C THR A 38 0.86 4.76 0.32
N VAL A 39 0.44 4.06 -0.74
CA VAL A 39 -0.91 3.48 -0.84
C VAL A 39 -1.18 2.52 0.32
N LEU A 40 -0.26 1.57 0.58
CA LEU A 40 -0.39 0.61 1.68
C LEU A 40 -0.43 1.29 3.05
N HIS A 41 0.31 2.39 3.24
CA HIS A 41 0.27 3.17 4.48
C HIS A 41 -1.11 3.79 4.72
N PHE A 42 -1.78 4.33 3.71
CA PHE A 42 -3.13 4.89 3.90
C PHE A 42 -4.20 3.83 4.11
N LEU A 43 -4.10 2.68 3.42
CA LEU A 43 -4.96 1.53 3.71
C LEU A 43 -4.80 1.07 5.16
N LYS A 44 -3.54 0.95 5.61
CA LYS A 44 -3.21 0.60 7.00
C LYS A 44 -3.73 1.66 7.96
N PHE A 45 -3.49 2.94 7.71
CA PHE A 45 -3.96 4.04 8.54
C PHE A 45 -5.47 3.97 8.75
N CYS A 46 -6.26 3.88 7.68
CA CYS A 46 -7.71 3.80 7.79
C CYS A 46 -8.16 2.59 8.60
N SER A 47 -7.49 1.44 8.41
CA SER A 47 -7.77 0.21 9.16
C SER A 47 -7.49 0.36 10.66
N PHE A 48 -6.36 0.96 11.03
CA PHE A 48 -5.98 1.18 12.43
C PHE A 48 -6.86 2.21 13.13
N GLN A 49 -7.31 3.23 12.41
CA GLN A 49 -8.24 4.24 12.94
C GLN A 49 -9.70 3.78 12.93
N VAL A 50 -9.99 2.62 12.31
CA VAL A 50 -11.35 2.08 12.15
C VAL A 50 -12.27 3.07 11.42
N ILE A 51 -11.73 3.76 10.41
CA ILE A 51 -12.49 4.71 9.57
C ILE A 51 -12.79 4.11 8.20
N ALA A 52 -13.91 4.54 7.61
CA ALA A 52 -14.31 4.07 6.28
C ALA A 52 -13.26 4.45 5.23
N LEU A 53 -12.87 3.50 4.38
CA LEU A 53 -11.98 3.75 3.25
C LEU A 53 -12.69 4.51 2.14
N LYS A 54 -13.89 4.03 1.79
CA LYS A 54 -14.64 4.39 0.59
C LYS A 54 -15.66 5.49 0.86
N GLY A 55 -15.81 6.39 -0.11
CA GLY A 55 -16.85 7.42 -0.10
C GLY A 55 -18.20 6.87 -0.58
N HIS A 56 -19.26 7.65 -0.38
CA HIS A 56 -20.55 7.33 -1.02
C HIS A 56 -20.50 7.50 -2.54
N ARG A 57 -19.69 8.46 -3.03
CA ARG A 57 -19.44 8.70 -4.45
C ARG A 57 -17.96 9.03 -4.63
N GLU A 58 -17.26 8.26 -5.46
CA GLU A 58 -15.83 8.45 -5.75
C GLU A 58 -15.62 9.01 -7.17
N VAL A 59 -16.41 10.03 -7.53
CA VAL A 59 -16.31 10.73 -8.82
C VAL A 59 -15.60 12.06 -8.63
N GLU A 60 -14.97 12.60 -9.68
CA GLU A 60 -14.22 13.86 -9.61
C GLU A 60 -15.06 15.04 -9.13
N SER A 61 -16.36 15.07 -9.44
CA SER A 61 -17.28 16.11 -9.01
C SER A 61 -17.75 16.00 -7.55
N ALA A 62 -17.38 14.92 -6.85
CA ALA A 62 -17.76 14.74 -5.45
C ALA A 62 -16.87 15.60 -4.53
N GLY A 63 -17.50 16.35 -3.61
CA GLY A 63 -16.77 17.12 -2.60
C GLY A 63 -16.07 16.26 -1.54
N ASN A 64 -16.36 14.95 -1.49
CA ASN A 64 -15.68 13.98 -0.64
C ASN A 64 -15.74 12.59 -1.29
N LYS A 65 -14.59 12.07 -1.71
CA LYS A 65 -14.42 10.77 -2.37
C LYS A 65 -14.06 9.64 -1.39
N GLY A 66 -14.15 9.87 -0.09
CA GLY A 66 -13.78 8.92 0.96
C GLY A 66 -12.36 9.11 1.48
N ASN A 67 -12.12 8.63 2.70
CA ASN A 67 -10.88 8.93 3.43
C ASN A 67 -9.63 8.46 2.68
N PHE A 68 -9.68 7.30 2.01
CA PHE A 68 -8.51 6.77 1.30
C PHE A 68 -8.10 7.67 0.13
N LEU A 69 -9.05 8.07 -0.71
CA LEU A 69 -8.77 8.92 -1.86
C LEU A 69 -8.42 10.34 -1.45
N GLU A 70 -9.05 10.90 -0.40
CA GLU A 70 -8.71 12.23 0.07
C GLU A 70 -7.34 12.28 0.75
N LEU A 71 -6.93 11.24 1.48
CA LEU A 71 -5.56 11.16 2.02
C LEU A 71 -4.50 11.08 0.91
N LEU A 72 -4.78 10.34 -0.17
CA LEU A 72 -3.91 10.29 -1.34
C LEU A 72 -3.85 11.64 -2.06
N ASN A 73 -4.98 12.33 -2.24
CA ASN A 73 -5.00 13.67 -2.82
C ASN A 73 -4.18 14.64 -1.98
N LEU A 74 -4.37 14.65 -0.66
CA LEU A 74 -3.64 15.51 0.27
C LEU A 74 -2.12 15.31 0.16
N VAL A 75 -1.65 14.07 0.16
CA VAL A 75 -0.20 13.81 0.05
C VAL A 75 0.33 14.09 -1.35
N SER A 76 -0.49 14.00 -2.39
CA SER A 76 -0.09 14.40 -3.74
C SER A 76 0.24 15.89 -3.86
N GLU A 77 -0.20 16.74 -2.93
CA GLU A 77 0.17 18.18 -2.91
C GLU A 77 1.62 18.40 -2.48
N HIS A 78 2.23 17.40 -1.82
CA HIS A 78 3.57 17.51 -1.24
C HIS A 78 4.54 16.44 -1.74
N ASP A 79 4.05 15.39 -2.41
CA ASP A 79 4.84 14.29 -2.93
C ASP A 79 4.72 14.21 -4.47
N PRO A 80 5.75 14.67 -5.21
CA PRO A 80 5.73 14.67 -6.66
C PRO A 80 5.59 13.27 -7.28
N VAL A 81 6.04 12.22 -6.60
CA VAL A 81 5.94 10.85 -7.10
C VAL A 81 4.49 10.35 -7.01
N VAL A 82 3.80 10.68 -5.91
CA VAL A 82 2.38 10.38 -5.74
C VAL A 82 1.54 11.20 -6.71
N ASN A 83 1.83 12.50 -6.83
CA ASN A 83 1.17 13.39 -7.76
C ASN A 83 1.25 12.89 -9.21
N ALA A 84 2.47 12.68 -9.71
CA ALA A 84 2.70 12.20 -11.05
C ALA A 84 2.04 10.84 -11.30
N ARG A 85 1.94 9.97 -10.27
CA ARG A 85 1.28 8.68 -10.44
C ARG A 85 -0.24 8.80 -10.54
N LEU A 86 -0.86 9.66 -9.74
CA LEU A 86 -2.31 9.83 -9.70
C LEU A 86 -2.84 10.52 -10.96
N TRP A 87 -2.11 11.53 -11.46
CA TRP A 87 -2.60 12.42 -12.51
C TRP A 87 -1.97 12.17 -13.88
N ASP A 88 -0.66 11.94 -13.92
CA ASP A 88 0.10 11.77 -15.18
C ASP A 88 0.41 10.29 -15.50
N GLY A 89 0.12 9.40 -14.56
CA GLY A 89 0.49 7.99 -14.61
C GLY A 89 -0.46 7.14 -15.48
N PRO A 90 -0.04 5.92 -15.84
CA PRO A 90 -0.92 5.01 -16.56
C PRO A 90 -2.07 4.57 -15.64
N ARG A 91 -3.30 4.63 -16.18
CA ARG A 91 -4.54 4.37 -15.42
C ARG A 91 -4.62 2.99 -14.76
N ASN A 92 -3.86 2.01 -15.27
CA ASN A 92 -3.81 0.66 -14.71
C ASN A 92 -2.87 0.52 -13.51
N ALA A 93 -2.17 1.58 -13.09
CA ALA A 93 -1.20 1.55 -12.00
C ALA A 93 -1.46 2.63 -10.94
N THR A 94 -2.69 3.13 -10.83
CA THR A 94 -3.08 4.07 -9.77
C THR A 94 -3.32 3.36 -8.44
N PHE A 95 -3.66 2.06 -8.44
CA PHE A 95 -4.01 1.28 -7.25
C PHE A 95 -5.18 1.85 -6.43
N THR A 96 -5.99 2.71 -7.05
CA THR A 96 -7.11 3.38 -6.39
C THR A 96 -8.46 2.71 -6.63
N SER A 97 -8.57 1.74 -7.53
CA SER A 97 -9.84 1.06 -7.77
C SER A 97 -10.25 0.17 -6.60
N HIS A 98 -11.55 0.04 -6.37
CA HIS A 98 -12.08 -0.78 -5.28
C HIS A 98 -11.55 -2.22 -5.28
N ASN A 99 -11.47 -2.85 -6.46
CA ASN A 99 -10.98 -4.22 -6.58
C ASN A 99 -9.52 -4.35 -6.12
N ILE A 100 -8.66 -3.39 -6.51
CA ILE A 100 -7.26 -3.39 -6.11
C ILE A 100 -7.14 -3.07 -4.61
N GLN A 101 -7.92 -2.11 -4.09
CA GLN A 101 -7.94 -1.81 -2.66
C GLN A 101 -8.31 -3.06 -1.84
N ASP A 102 -9.35 -3.78 -2.24
CA ASP A 102 -9.80 -5.00 -1.56
C ASP A 102 -8.73 -6.09 -1.63
N GLU A 103 -8.07 -6.28 -2.79
CA GLU A 103 -6.94 -7.21 -2.93
C GLU A 103 -5.77 -6.86 -2.00
N LEU A 104 -5.38 -5.59 -1.94
CA LEU A 104 -4.30 -5.13 -1.05
C LEU A 104 -4.67 -5.35 0.43
N ILE A 105 -5.92 -5.08 0.80
CA ILE A 105 -6.43 -5.35 2.16
C ILE A 105 -6.37 -6.84 2.47
N HIS A 106 -6.77 -7.70 1.52
CA HIS A 106 -6.67 -9.14 1.70
C HIS A 106 -5.22 -9.60 1.89
N ILE A 107 -4.28 -9.08 1.11
CA ILE A 107 -2.85 -9.37 1.26
C ILE A 107 -2.35 -8.92 2.64
N LEU A 108 -2.67 -7.70 3.07
CA LEU A 108 -2.29 -7.19 4.39
C LEU A 108 -2.86 -8.06 5.51
N ALA A 109 -4.15 -8.38 5.45
CA ALA A 109 -4.80 -9.23 6.43
C ALA A 109 -4.20 -10.64 6.47
N ASN A 110 -3.82 -11.20 5.31
CA ASN A 110 -3.18 -12.52 5.26
C ASN A 110 -1.79 -12.50 5.90
N ASN A 111 -1.00 -11.46 5.67
CA ASN A 111 0.30 -11.29 6.34
C ASN A 111 0.15 -11.21 7.86
N VAL A 112 -0.84 -10.47 8.36
CA VAL A 112 -1.13 -10.40 9.80
C VAL A 112 -1.53 -11.78 10.34
N ARG A 113 -2.41 -12.51 9.65
CA ARG A 113 -2.80 -13.88 10.06
C ARG A 113 -1.61 -14.83 10.09
N LEU A 114 -0.76 -14.81 9.06
CA LEU A 114 0.45 -15.64 9.01
C LEU A 114 1.40 -15.31 10.16
N HIS A 115 1.56 -14.03 10.47
CA HIS A 115 2.36 -13.59 11.61
C HIS A 115 1.82 -14.13 12.95
N ILE A 116 0.52 -13.97 13.20
CA ILE A 116 -0.14 -14.51 14.40
C ILE A 116 0.02 -16.03 14.47
N CYS A 117 -0.24 -16.75 13.37
CA CYS A 117 -0.09 -18.20 13.32
C CYS A 117 1.34 -18.66 13.62
N ASN A 118 2.35 -17.93 13.15
CA ASN A 118 3.75 -18.24 13.45
C ASN A 118 4.05 -18.02 14.93
N LYS A 119 3.59 -16.92 15.51
CA LYS A 119 3.72 -16.66 16.95
C LYS A 119 3.06 -17.73 17.82
N LEU A 120 1.87 -18.18 17.46
CA LEU A 120 1.18 -19.28 18.14
C LEU A 120 1.96 -20.59 18.06
N ARG A 121 2.60 -20.86 16.91
CA ARG A 121 3.43 -22.06 16.72
C ARG A 121 4.71 -21.99 17.56
N GLU A 122 5.36 -20.83 17.61
CA GLU A 122 6.56 -20.58 18.42
C GLU A 122 6.27 -20.71 19.91
N ALA A 123 5.13 -20.23 20.38
CA ALA A 123 4.73 -20.33 21.79
C ALA A 123 4.54 -21.77 22.29
N GLY A 124 4.24 -22.71 21.37
CA GLY A 124 4.00 -24.13 21.68
C GLY A 124 2.67 -24.42 22.36
N TYR A 125 2.22 -23.53 23.25
CA TYR A 125 0.94 -23.59 23.96
C TYR A 125 0.16 -22.30 23.76
N TYR A 126 -1.12 -22.45 23.40
CA TYR A 126 -2.06 -21.35 23.26
C TYR A 126 -3.47 -21.79 23.62
N SER A 127 -4.34 -20.82 23.90
CA SER A 127 -5.77 -21.03 24.07
C SER A 127 -6.54 -20.17 23.08
N ILE A 128 -7.70 -20.67 22.64
CA ILE A 128 -8.62 -19.94 21.77
C ILE A 128 -9.94 -19.80 22.52
N ILE A 129 -10.40 -18.56 22.68
CA ILE A 129 -11.74 -18.26 23.18
C ILE A 129 -12.61 -17.92 21.98
N VAL A 130 -13.75 -18.59 21.86
CA VAL A 130 -14.73 -18.34 20.81
C VAL A 130 -16.00 -17.83 21.47
N ASP A 131 -16.38 -16.60 21.13
CA ASP A 131 -17.66 -16.03 21.56
C ASP A 131 -18.61 -15.87 20.38
N LYS A 132 -19.90 -16.09 20.62
CA LYS A 132 -20.94 -16.05 19.60
C LYS A 132 -22.09 -15.19 20.06
N SER A 133 -22.25 -14.03 19.43
CA SER A 133 -23.35 -13.11 19.67
C SER A 133 -24.36 -13.16 18.52
N ARG A 134 -25.60 -12.74 18.80
CA ARG A 134 -26.64 -12.56 17.78
C ARG A 134 -27.03 -11.09 17.75
N GLY A 135 -26.76 -10.44 16.62
CA GLY A 135 -27.12 -9.04 16.42
C GLY A 135 -28.62 -8.82 16.20
N LEU A 136 -29.04 -7.55 16.23
CA LEU A 136 -30.43 -7.12 16.00
C LEU A 136 -30.98 -7.59 14.64
N ALA A 137 -30.12 -7.67 13.63
CA ALA A 137 -30.46 -8.20 12.29
C ALA A 137 -30.57 -9.74 12.24
N LYS A 138 -30.59 -10.43 13.39
CA LYS A 138 -30.58 -11.90 13.54
C LYS A 138 -29.35 -12.60 12.93
N GLN A 139 -28.36 -11.85 12.45
CA GLN A 139 -27.08 -12.40 12.02
C GLN A 139 -26.26 -12.85 13.22
N LYS A 140 -25.67 -14.04 13.12
CA LYS A 140 -24.75 -14.59 14.12
C LYS A 140 -23.36 -14.03 13.83
N GLN A 141 -22.76 -13.37 14.81
CA GLN A 141 -21.37 -12.94 14.76
C GLN A 141 -20.56 -13.88 15.66
N MET A 142 -19.33 -14.17 15.25
CA MET A 142 -18.40 -15.00 16.02
C MET A 142 -17.08 -14.27 16.12
N SER A 143 -16.58 -14.11 17.34
CA SER A 143 -15.28 -13.54 17.62
C SER A 143 -14.34 -14.62 18.14
N PHE A 144 -13.10 -14.58 17.68
CA PHE A 144 -12.01 -15.44 18.12
C PHE A 144 -11.02 -14.58 18.89
N VAL A 145 -10.54 -15.09 20.02
CA VAL A 145 -9.46 -14.48 20.80
C VAL A 145 -8.41 -15.53 21.05
N GLU A 146 -7.25 -15.38 20.43
CA GLU A 146 -6.08 -16.21 20.63
C GLU A 146 -5.23 -15.66 21.78
N LYS A 147 -4.84 -16.51 22.73
CA LYS A 147 -3.94 -16.17 23.84
C LYS A 147 -2.76 -17.12 23.87
N TYR A 148 -1.56 -16.57 23.90
CA TYR A 148 -0.31 -17.30 24.00
C TYR A 148 0.69 -16.52 24.86
N PHE A 149 1.72 -17.20 25.34
CA PHE A 149 2.85 -16.58 26.03
C PHE A 149 3.98 -16.36 25.02
N ASP A 150 4.40 -15.10 24.83
CA ASP A 150 5.58 -14.80 24.04
C ASP A 150 6.80 -14.83 24.96
N ILE A 151 7.76 -15.69 24.64
CA ILE A 151 9.00 -15.84 25.43
C ILE A 151 9.98 -14.70 25.13
N ASN A 152 9.77 -13.97 24.02
CA ASN A 152 10.69 -12.97 23.50
C ASN A 152 10.25 -11.51 23.75
N ASP A 153 9.06 -11.28 24.31
CA ASP A 153 8.60 -9.97 24.80
C ASP A 153 8.96 -9.79 26.29
#